data_AF-A0A353Y169-F1
#
_entry.id   AF-A0A353Y169-F1
#
_cell.length_a   1.000
_cell.length_b   1.000
_cell.length_c   1.000
_cell.angle_alpha   90.00
_cell.angle_beta   90.00
_cell.angle_gamma   90.00
#
_symmetry.space_group_name_H-M   'P 1'
#
loop_
_entity.id
_entity.type
_entity.pdbx_description
1 polymer ?
#
loop_
_entity_poly.entity_id
_entity_poly.type
_entity_poly.pdbx_seq_one_letter_code
_entity_poly.pdbx_strand_id
1 'polypeptide(L)' 'MKNATFRQLRVFSEVARQLSFSKAAQQLHLSPPAVTMQVKELEGHVGMPLFERKGRQIALTTAGEYMLVY' A
#
# COMPACT_ATOMS: atom_id res chain seq x y z
N MET A 1 -9.83 17.96 -4.60
CA MET A 1 -9.07 17.01 -3.75
C MET A 1 -9.62 15.61 -4.01
N LYS A 2 -8.76 14.63 -4.29
CA LYS A 2 -9.22 13.23 -4.38
C LYS A 2 -9.13 12.63 -2.97
N ASN A 3 -10.22 12.03 -2.49
CA ASN A 3 -10.27 11.46 -1.15
C ASN A 3 -9.85 9.99 -1.18
N ALA A 4 -9.02 9.58 -0.22
CA ALA A 4 -8.70 8.18 -0.01
C ALA A 4 -9.92 7.40 0.46
N THR A 5 -10.05 6.15 0.02
CA THR A 5 -11.13 5.25 0.45
C THR A 5 -10.67 4.34 1.59
N PHE A 6 -11.60 3.92 2.46
CA PHE A 6 -11.32 2.90 3.49
C PHE A 6 -10.73 1.61 2.92
N ARG A 7 -11.14 1.23 1.70
CA ARG A 7 -10.58 0.07 1.00
C ARG A 7 -9.09 0.26 0.71
N GLN A 8 -8.69 1.43 0.19
CA GLN A 8 -7.30 1.74 -0.09
C GLN A 8 -6.45 1.76 1.20
N LEU A 9 -6.97 2.35 2.28
CA LEU A 9 -6.29 2.35 3.59
C LEU A 9 -6.10 0.93 4.14
N ARG A 10 -7.13 0.08 4.05
CA ARG A 10 -7.04 -1.33 4.48
C ARG A 10 -6.04 -2.12 3.64
N VAL A 11 -6.01 -1.87 2.32
CA VAL A 11 -5.03 -2.51 1.43
C VAL A 11 -3.61 -2.07 1.79
N PHE A 12 -3.38 -0.76 1.97
CA PHE A 12 -2.10 -0.21 2.39
C PHE A 12 -1.61 -0.83 3.70
N SER A 13 -2.44 -0.84 4.74
CA SER A 13 -2.10 -1.40 6.05
C SER A 13 -1.71 -2.88 5.96
N GLU A 14 -2.43 -3.68 5.16
CA GLU A 14 -2.10 -5.09 4.99
C GLU A 14 -0.79 -5.30 4.20
N VAL A 15 -0.53 -4.49 3.17
CA VAL A 15 0.76 -4.53 2.44
C VAL A 15 1.91 -4.11 3.35
N ALA A 16 1.71 -3.10 4.19
CA ALA A 16 2.68 -2.66 5.19
C ALA A 16 2.98 -3.76 6.22
N ARG A 17 1.95 -4.46 6.70
CA ARG A 17 2.10 -5.59 7.64
C ARG A 17 2.86 -6.76 7.05
N GLN A 18 2.60 -7.09 5.79
CA GLN A 18 3.17 -8.29 5.14
C GLN A 18 4.51 -8.03 4.45
N LEU A 19 4.83 -6.77 4.16
CA LEU A 19 5.88 -6.36 3.23
C LEU A 19 5.84 -7.19 1.93
N SER A 20 4.62 -7.44 1.43
CA SER A 20 4.38 -8.23 0.22
C SER A 20 2.99 -7.97 -0.36
N PHE A 21 2.96 -7.49 -1.60
CA PHE A 21 1.71 -7.32 -2.35
C PHE A 21 0.98 -8.64 -2.58
N SER A 22 1.70 -9.72 -2.88
CA SER A 22 1.09 -11.03 -3.13
C SER A 22 0.47 -11.63 -1.88
N LYS A 23 1.15 -11.56 -0.72
CA LYS A 23 0.59 -12.06 0.55
C LYS A 23 -0.59 -11.20 0.99
N ALA A 24 -0.51 -9.88 0.85
CA ALA A 24 -1.62 -8.99 1.16
C ALA A 24 -2.85 -9.28 0.28
N ALA A 25 -2.64 -9.56 -1.01
CA ALA A 25 -3.72 -9.96 -1.91
C ALA A 25 -4.41 -11.24 -1.47
N GLN A 26 -3.64 -12.26 -1.07
CA GLN A 26 -4.19 -13.49 -0.50
C GLN A 26 -4.99 -13.23 0.78
N GLN A 27 -4.45 -12.44 1.71
CA GLN A 27 -5.11 -12.13 2.98
C GLN A 27 -6.41 -11.34 2.80
N LEU A 28 -6.47 -10.47 1.79
CA LEU A 28 -7.65 -9.63 1.50
C LEU A 28 -8.63 -10.28 0.52
N HIS A 29 -8.35 -11.51 0.07
CA HIS A 29 -9.11 -12.19 -0.99
C HIS A 29 -9.24 -11.32 -2.27
N LEU A 30 -8.14 -10.68 -2.65
CA LEU A 30 -8.02 -9.85 -3.85
C LEU A 30 -6.98 -10.45 -4.80
N SER A 31 -7.00 -9.98 -6.05
CA SER A 31 -5.91 -10.28 -6.99
C SER A 31 -4.70 -9.37 -6.70
N PRO A 32 -3.44 -9.83 -6.94
CA PRO A 32 -2.26 -8.97 -6.78
C PRO A 32 -2.29 -7.68 -7.61
N PRO A 33 -2.81 -7.67 -8.86
CA PRO A 33 -3.01 -6.43 -9.61
C PRO A 33 -3.99 -5.47 -8.93
N ALA A 34 -5.08 -5.97 -8.33
CA ALA A 34 -6.04 -5.13 -7.62
C ALA A 34 -5.38 -4.46 -6.41
N VAL A 35 -4.64 -5.21 -5.58
CA VAL A 35 -3.89 -4.62 -4.44
C VAL A 35 -2.92 -3.55 -4.92
N THR A 36 -2.15 -3.84 -5.98
CA THR A 36 -1.18 -2.89 -6.54
C THR A 36 -1.87 -1.61 -7.03
N MET A 37 -3.02 -1.73 -7.70
CA MET A 37 -3.80 -0.60 -8.20
C MET A 37 -4.33 0.25 -7.03
N GLN A 38 -4.92 -0.36 -6.01
CA GLN A 38 -5.44 0.36 -4.83
C GLN A 38 -4.32 1.15 -4.11
N VAL A 39 -3.13 0.57 -3.98
CA VAL A 39 -1.98 1.28 -3.39
C VAL A 39 -1.54 2.44 -4.28
N LYS A 40 -1.42 2.23 -5.60
CA LYS A 40 -1.04 3.32 -6.52
C LYS A 40 -2.02 4.48 -6.54
N GLU A 41 -3.32 4.18 -6.47
CA GLU A 41 -4.34 5.23 -6.36
C GLU A 41 -4.20 6.01 -5.05
N LEU A 42 -3.93 5.31 -3.95
CA LEU A 42 -3.69 5.94 -2.65
C LEU A 42 -2.43 6.83 -2.68
N GLU A 43 -1.33 6.34 -3.23
CA GLU A 43 -0.11 7.11 -3.46
C GLU A 43 -0.40 8.35 -4.32
N GLY A 44 -1.29 8.23 -5.32
CA GLY A 44 -1.78 9.36 -6.13
C GLY A 44 -2.65 10.36 -5.36
N HIS A 45 -3.34 9.93 -4.30
CA HIS A 45 -4.07 10.84 -3.39
C HIS A 45 -3.13 11.55 -2.41
N VAL A 46 -2.12 10.83 -1.91
CA VAL A 46 -1.09 11.36 -0.99
C VAL A 46 -0.08 12.25 -1.72
N GLY A 47 0.16 11.99 -3.01
CA GLY A 47 1.15 12.68 -3.83
C GLY A 47 2.58 12.19 -3.62
N MET A 48 2.78 11.10 -2.88
CA MET A 48 4.07 10.50 -2.57
C MET A 48 3.99 8.98 -2.63
N PRO A 49 5.08 8.28 -3.02
CA PRO A 49 5.15 6.84 -2.92
C PRO A 49 5.14 6.42 -1.44
N LEU A 50 4.38 5.38 -1.11
CA LEU A 50 4.24 4.83 0.23
C LEU A 50 5.11 3.58 0.40
N PHE A 51 5.46 2.91 -0.70
CA PHE A 51 6.36 1.77 -0.72
C PHE A 51 7.54 1.99 -1.67
N GLU A 52 8.68 1.41 -1.31
CA GLU A 52 9.87 1.36 -2.14
C GLU A 52 10.38 -0.07 -2.28
N ARG A 53 11.16 -0.33 -3.34
CA ARG A 53 11.82 -1.62 -3.56
C ARG A 53 13.27 -1.53 -3.11
N LYS A 54 13.63 -2.30 -2.07
CA LYS A 54 15.02 -2.54 -1.67
C LYS A 54 15.48 -3.86 -2.27
N GLY A 55 15.99 -3.80 -3.49
CA GLY A 55 16.38 -4.97 -4.27
C GLY A 55 15.18 -5.88 -4.58
N ARG A 56 15.14 -7.05 -3.94
CA ARG A 56 14.03 -8.03 -4.09
C ARG A 56 12.94 -7.88 -3.05
N GLN A 57 13.13 -7.02 -2.05
CA GLN A 57 12.19 -6.82 -0.95
C GLN A 57 11.44 -5.49 -1.13
N ILE A 58 10.24 -5.41 -0.56
CA ILE A 58 9.51 -4.14 -0.45
C ILE A 58 9.72 -3.60 0.97
N ALA A 59 9.76 -2.28 1.09
CA ALA A 59 9.80 -1.57 2.35
C ALA A 59 8.85 -0.36 2.30
N LEU A 60 8.47 0.18 3.45
CA LEU A 60 7.80 1.47 3.50
C LEU A 60 8.80 2.58 3.16
N THR A 61 8.33 3.60 2.46
CA THR A 61 9.03 4.90 2.41
C THR A 61 8.83 5.63 3.73
N THR A 62 9.56 6.72 3.97
CA THR A 62 9.28 7.62 5.09
C THR A 62 7.82 8.09 5.10
N ALA A 63 7.24 8.44 3.94
CA ALA A 63 5.82 8.81 3.85
C ALA A 63 4.89 7.66 4.25
N GLY A 64 5.21 6.43 3.81
CA GLY A 64 4.49 5.22 4.23
C GLY A 64 4.59 4.94 5.73
N GLU A 65 5.76 5.15 6.33
CA GLU A 65 5.94 5.01 7.78
C GLU A 65 5.08 6.02 8.55
N TYR A 66 5.10 7.30 8.16
CA TYR A 66 4.23 8.31 8.78
C TYR A 66 2.76 7.96 8.64
N MET A 67 2.32 7.52 7.47
CA MET A 67 0.93 7.15 7.22
C MET A 67 0.47 5.89 7.97
N LEU A 68 1.40 5.01 8.35
CA LEU A 68 1.05 3.83 9.16
C LEU A 68 0.86 4.19 10.65
N VAL A 69 1.58 5.20 11.12
CA VAL A 69 1.60 5.60 12.53
C VAL A 69 0.47 6.58 12.87
N TYR A 70 0.09 7.46 11.94
CA TYR A 70 -0.86 8.56 12.14
C TYR A 70 -2.12 8.39 11.29
#